data_AF-A0A2V7RWK4-F1
#
_entry.id   AF-A0A2V7RWK4-F1
#
_cell.length_a   1.000
_cell.length_b   1.000
_cell.length_c   1.000
_cell.angle_alpha   90.00
_cell.angle_beta   90.00
_cell.angle_gamma   90.00
#
_symmetry.space_group_name_H-M   'P 1'
#
loop_
_entity.id
_entity.type
_entity.pdbx_description
1 polymer ?
#
loop_
_entity_poly.entity_id
_entity_poly.type
_entity_poly.pdbx_seq_one_letter_code
_entity_poly.pdbx_strand_id
1 'polypeptide(L)'
;MNHRHLLPTEIDLLLDDEEGFGVAPLKAHVRSCPDCMARLEDARLVTDAIEELPHFAPSFSFADTVMAQVPVFVPWHVAARDTVRNAVRQWVPDSRPARAVALGLATTVASMLTIAILWLASQTDLLVFGTGIAGSRLRELVVDGSRDALLALFGSQTLALISQAGTIGLLLLFGGFLVTAGATTFGLRRIALASSRRRA
;
A
#
# COMPACT_ATOMS: atom_id res chain seq x y z
N MET A 1 -42.40 16.70 48.52
CA MET A 1 -42.21 16.95 47.08
C MET A 1 -41.88 15.61 46.44
N ASN A 2 -42.64 15.19 45.44
CA ASN A 2 -42.42 13.91 44.76
C ASN A 2 -41.34 14.13 43.69
N HIS A 3 -40.07 13.97 44.08
CA HIS A 3 -38.95 14.09 43.15
C HIS A 3 -38.83 12.76 42.39
N ARG A 4 -38.60 12.85 41.08
CA ARG A 4 -38.23 11.67 40.28
C ARG A 4 -36.96 11.05 40.91
N HIS A 5 -37.02 9.77 41.27
CA HIS A 5 -35.86 9.00 41.71
C HIS A 5 -34.91 8.71 40.55
N LEU A 6 -33.64 8.49 40.86
CA LEU A 6 -32.62 8.16 39.88
C LEU A 6 -32.88 6.78 39.25
N LEU A 7 -32.61 6.68 37.96
CA LEU A 7 -32.57 5.41 37.23
C LEU A 7 -31.32 4.62 37.63
N PRO A 8 -31.31 3.28 37.51
CA PRO A 8 -30.12 2.47 37.79
C PRO A 8 -28.87 2.95 37.05
N THR A 9 -28.99 3.27 35.75
CA THR A 9 -27.87 3.78 34.94
C THR A 9 -27.36 5.15 35.41
N GLU A 10 -28.21 5.98 36.03
CA GLU A 10 -27.81 7.27 36.60
C GLU A 10 -27.09 7.08 37.96
N ILE A 11 -27.37 6.00 38.67
CA ILE A 11 -26.63 5.58 39.88
C ILE A 11 -25.28 4.99 39.48
N ASP A 12 -25.24 4.14 38.44
CA ASP A 12 -24.00 3.56 37.90
C ASP A 12 -23.01 4.66 37.46
N LEU A 13 -23.51 5.69 36.78
CA LEU A 13 -22.71 6.87 36.39
C LEU A 13 -22.10 7.61 37.60
N LEU A 14 -22.76 7.57 38.76
CA LEU A 14 -22.23 8.15 39.99
C LEU A 14 -21.23 7.23 40.72
N LEU A 15 -21.22 5.93 40.41
CA LEU A 15 -20.27 4.96 40.95
C LEU A 15 -18.93 5.01 40.21
N ASP A 16 -18.95 5.19 38.89
CA ASP A 16 -17.76 5.22 38.04
C ASP A 16 -16.87 6.47 38.24
N ASP A 17 -17.28 7.38 39.15
CA ASP A 17 -16.70 8.71 39.41
C ASP A 17 -16.37 9.51 38.14
N GLU A 18 -17.15 9.31 37.08
CA GLU A 18 -16.94 10.06 35.84
C GLU A 18 -17.18 11.56 36.06
N GLU A 19 -16.17 12.36 35.71
CA GLU A 19 -16.30 13.81 35.67
C GLU A 19 -16.80 14.24 34.28
N GLY A 20 -18.09 14.59 34.19
CA GLY A 20 -18.72 14.92 32.91
C GLY A 20 -19.94 15.85 33.01
N PHE A 21 -20.49 16.20 31.83
CA PHE A 21 -21.73 16.97 31.76
C PHE A 21 -22.90 16.12 32.25
N GLY A 22 -23.58 16.53 33.32
CA GLY A 22 -24.79 15.88 33.83
C GLY A 22 -24.66 15.27 35.22
N VAL A 23 -23.45 15.06 35.76
CA VAL A 23 -23.27 14.45 37.10
C VAL A 23 -23.54 15.40 38.26
N ALA A 24 -23.33 16.71 38.09
CA ALA A 24 -23.53 17.68 39.16
C ALA A 24 -24.99 17.79 39.64
N PRO A 25 -26.01 17.83 38.76
CA PRO A 25 -27.42 17.74 39.16
C PRO A 25 -27.77 16.42 39.87
N LEU A 26 -27.18 15.29 39.44
CA LEU A 26 -27.41 13.98 40.07
C LEU A 26 -26.81 13.94 41.48
N LYS A 27 -25.57 14.42 41.65
CA LYS A 27 -24.92 14.58 42.97
C LYS A 27 -25.75 15.50 43.89
N ALA A 28 -26.35 16.57 43.35
CA ALA A 28 -27.25 17.44 44.12
C ALA A 28 -28.56 16.73 44.53
N HIS A 29 -29.14 15.92 43.64
CA HIS A 29 -30.34 15.15 43.92
C HIS A 29 -30.12 14.12 45.03
N VAL A 30 -29.02 13.35 44.97
CA VAL A 30 -28.68 12.34 45.99
C VAL A 30 -28.56 12.97 47.38
N ARG A 31 -27.99 14.18 47.49
CA ARG A 31 -27.91 14.92 48.77
C ARG A 31 -29.28 15.33 49.32
N SER A 32 -30.30 15.40 48.47
CA SER A 32 -31.66 15.83 48.84
C SER A 32 -32.66 14.67 49.02
N CYS A 33 -32.37 13.49 48.46
CA CYS A 33 -33.28 12.34 48.45
C CYS A 33 -32.67 11.15 49.22
N PRO A 34 -33.20 10.78 50.39
CA PRO A 34 -32.63 9.72 51.23
C PRO A 34 -32.72 8.32 50.60
N ASP A 35 -33.75 8.05 49.78
CA ASP A 35 -33.88 6.77 49.09
C ASP A 35 -32.80 6.57 48.02
N CYS A 36 -32.53 7.61 47.23
CA CYS A 36 -31.46 7.57 46.23
C CYS A 36 -30.07 7.52 46.87
N MET A 37 -29.90 8.13 48.05
CA MET A 37 -28.67 8.03 48.84
C MET A 37 -28.44 6.61 49.34
N ALA A 38 -29.45 5.96 49.92
CA ALA A 38 -29.36 4.58 50.37
C ALA A 38 -28.99 3.62 49.22
N ARG A 39 -29.62 3.77 48.06
CA ARG A 39 -29.31 2.93 46.88
C ARG A 39 -27.88 3.12 46.37
N LEU A 40 -27.36 4.34 46.41
CA LEU A 40 -25.97 4.61 46.01
C LEU A 40 -24.99 4.00 47.01
N GLU A 41 -25.28 4.08 48.32
CA GLU A 41 -24.47 3.44 49.36
C GLU A 41 -24.46 1.92 49.24
N ASP A 42 -25.62 1.30 49.01
CA ASP A 42 -25.74 -0.14 48.76
C ASP A 42 -24.91 -0.57 47.53
N ALA A 43 -24.97 0.21 46.45
CA ALA A 43 -24.22 -0.09 45.24
C ALA A 43 -22.70 0.06 45.44
N ARG A 44 -22.25 1.07 46.22
CA ARG A 44 -20.83 1.21 46.59
C ARG A 44 -20.32 0.02 47.38
N LEU A 45 -21.10 -0.49 48.34
CA LEU A 45 -20.73 -1.67 49.11
C LEU A 45 -20.46 -2.87 48.20
N VAL A 46 -21.29 -3.08 47.18
CA VAL A 46 -21.10 -4.15 46.20
C VAL A 46 -19.86 -3.92 45.35
N THR A 47 -19.63 -2.70 44.86
CA THR A 47 -18.44 -2.36 44.07
C THR A 47 -17.15 -2.55 44.87
N ASP A 48 -17.10 -2.07 46.11
CA ASP A 48 -15.95 -2.23 47.00
C ASP A 48 -15.63 -3.73 47.20
N ALA A 49 -16.66 -4.57 47.41
CA ALA A 49 -16.48 -6.02 47.54
C ALA A 49 -15.97 -6.68 46.24
N ILE A 50 -16.30 -6.14 45.07
CA ILE A 50 -15.77 -6.61 43.77
C ILE A 50 -14.32 -6.16 43.59
N GLU A 51 -13.97 -4.94 44.00
CA GLU A 51 -12.61 -4.40 43.91
C GLU A 51 -11.62 -5.16 44.81
N GLU A 52 -12.10 -5.69 45.95
CA GLU A 52 -11.31 -6.57 46.83
C GLU A 52 -10.98 -7.94 46.21
N LEU A 53 -11.61 -8.31 45.10
CA LEU A 53 -11.31 -9.58 44.44
C LEU A 53 -9.86 -9.64 43.94
N PRO A 54 -9.24 -10.84 43.96
CA PRO A 54 -7.89 -10.99 43.46
C PRO A 54 -7.82 -10.63 41.99
N HIS A 55 -6.88 -9.74 41.66
CA HIS A 55 -6.62 -9.35 40.28
C HIS A 55 -5.90 -10.49 39.55
N PHE A 56 -6.56 -11.10 38.58
CA PHE A 56 -5.96 -12.12 37.74
C PHE A 56 -5.24 -11.47 36.56
N ALA A 57 -3.93 -11.69 36.46
CA ALA A 57 -3.18 -11.29 35.28
C ALA A 57 -3.59 -12.19 34.09
N PRO A 58 -3.96 -11.60 32.94
CA PRO A 58 -4.26 -12.38 31.75
C PRO A 58 -3.01 -13.10 31.23
N SER A 59 -3.20 -14.13 30.38
CA SER A 59 -2.08 -14.81 29.74
C SER A 59 -1.32 -13.85 28.81
N PHE A 60 -0.03 -14.14 28.56
CA PHE A 60 0.83 -13.28 27.73
C PHE A 60 0.30 -13.04 26.31
N SER A 61 -0.54 -13.94 25.78
CA SER A 61 -1.13 -13.85 24.44
C SER A 61 -2.56 -13.30 24.42
N PHE A 62 -3.14 -12.97 25.58
CA PHE A 62 -4.53 -12.53 25.70
C PHE A 62 -4.80 -11.27 24.88
N ALA A 63 -3.94 -10.26 25.03
CA ALA A 63 -4.07 -8.99 24.31
C ALA A 63 -4.04 -9.21 22.78
N ASP A 64 -3.08 -9.99 22.28
CA ASP A 64 -2.97 -10.31 20.86
C ASP A 64 -4.21 -11.08 20.35
N THR A 65 -4.72 -12.02 21.16
CA THR A 65 -5.89 -12.83 20.81
C THR A 65 -7.16 -11.99 20.72
N VAL A 66 -7.35 -11.04 21.65
CA VAL A 66 -8.48 -10.11 21.65
C VAL A 66 -8.35 -9.13 20.48
N MET A 67 -7.17 -8.53 20.29
CA MET A 67 -6.94 -7.56 19.21
C MET A 67 -7.08 -8.18 17.81
N ALA A 68 -6.82 -9.48 17.65
CA ALA A 68 -7.08 -10.19 16.40
C ALA A 68 -8.57 -10.31 16.05
N GLN A 69 -9.45 -10.23 17.05
CA GLN A 69 -10.91 -10.34 16.88
C GLN A 69 -11.60 -8.99 16.76
N VAL A 70 -10.97 -7.91 17.24
CA VAL A 70 -11.52 -6.56 17.15
C VAL A 70 -11.27 -5.99 15.76
N PRO A 71 -12.33 -5.73 14.96
CA PRO A 71 -12.18 -5.05 13.68
C PRO A 71 -11.85 -3.57 13.95
N VAL A 72 -10.57 -3.24 14.02
CA VAL A 72 -10.13 -1.85 14.07
C VAL A 72 -10.27 -1.28 12.65
N PHE A 73 -11.15 -0.30 12.46
CA PHE A 73 -11.24 0.44 11.21
C PHE A 73 -9.99 1.29 11.04
N VAL A 74 -8.96 0.70 10.44
CA VAL A 74 -7.74 1.41 10.09
C VAL A 74 -7.99 2.15 8.76
N PRO A 75 -7.61 3.45 8.65
CA PRO A 75 -7.64 4.13 7.37
C PRO A 75 -6.89 3.35 6.29
N TRP A 76 -7.46 3.30 5.07
CA TRP A 76 -6.95 2.47 3.97
C TRP A 76 -5.47 2.70 3.66
N HIS A 77 -4.98 3.93 3.85
CA HIS A 77 -3.59 4.30 3.56
C HIS A 77 -2.59 3.64 4.53
N VAL A 78 -3.00 3.38 5.78
CA VAL A 78 -2.16 2.70 6.77
C VAL A 78 -2.08 1.21 6.42
N ALA A 79 -3.21 0.58 6.12
CA ALA A 79 -3.26 -0.83 5.70
C ALA A 79 -2.48 -1.08 4.39
N ALA A 80 -2.59 -0.18 3.42
CA ALA A 80 -1.82 -0.23 2.18
C ALA A 80 -0.30 -0.09 2.44
N ARG A 81 0.09 0.79 3.37
CA ARG A 81 1.50 0.96 3.73
C ARG A 81 2.08 -0.28 4.42
N ASP A 82 1.32 -0.89 5.32
CA ASP A 82 1.78 -2.07 6.06
C ASP A 82 1.87 -3.32 5.18
N THR A 83 0.91 -3.51 4.26
CA THR A 83 0.97 -4.58 3.25
C THR A 83 2.18 -4.43 2.34
N VAL A 84 2.42 -3.22 1.80
CA VAL A 84 3.61 -2.94 0.98
C VAL A 84 4.89 -3.16 1.78
N ARG A 85 4.95 -2.68 3.03
CA ARG A 85 6.14 -2.85 3.89
C ARG A 85 6.44 -4.33 4.17
N ASN A 86 5.42 -5.14 4.45
CA ASN A 86 5.59 -6.57 4.70
C ASN A 86 6.03 -7.30 3.42
N ALA A 87 5.42 -6.99 2.28
CA ALA A 87 5.86 -7.51 0.99
C ALA A 87 7.33 -7.12 0.73
N VAL A 88 7.72 -5.87 0.93
CA VAL A 88 9.11 -5.43 0.74
C VAL A 88 10.06 -6.18 1.68
N ARG A 89 9.70 -6.36 2.96
CA ARG A 89 10.55 -7.08 3.93
C ARG A 89 10.77 -8.54 3.55
N GLN A 90 9.77 -9.20 2.98
CA GLN A 90 9.91 -10.60 2.56
C GLN A 90 10.88 -10.76 1.38
N TRP A 91 11.00 -9.73 0.52
CA TRP A 91 11.80 -9.80 -0.70
C TRP A 91 13.16 -9.07 -0.60
N VAL A 92 13.38 -8.26 0.42
CA VAL A 92 14.63 -7.52 0.62
C VAL A 92 15.55 -8.25 1.61
N PRO A 93 16.75 -8.70 1.19
CA PRO A 93 17.68 -9.36 2.09
C PRO A 93 18.19 -8.43 3.20
N ASP A 94 18.51 -8.99 4.36
CA ASP A 94 18.97 -8.21 5.54
C ASP A 94 20.44 -7.77 5.45
N SER A 95 21.25 -8.42 4.63
CA SER A 95 22.67 -8.08 4.53
C SER A 95 22.89 -6.77 3.75
N ARG A 96 23.66 -5.85 4.35
CA ARG A 96 24.01 -4.54 3.74
C ARG A 96 24.54 -4.64 2.29
N PRO A 97 25.44 -5.59 1.93
CA PRO A 97 25.90 -5.69 0.55
C PRO A 97 24.81 -6.23 -0.41
N ALA A 98 23.95 -7.15 0.03
CA ALA A 98 22.88 -7.67 -0.82
C ALA A 98 21.80 -6.62 -1.09
N ARG A 99 21.50 -5.75 -0.11
CA ARG A 99 20.60 -4.61 -0.33
C ARG A 99 21.10 -3.66 -1.41
N ALA A 100 22.40 -3.36 -1.44
CA ALA A 100 22.97 -2.49 -2.46
C ALA A 100 22.86 -3.09 -3.86
N VAL A 101 23.06 -4.40 -4.00
CA VAL A 101 22.90 -5.12 -5.28
C VAL A 101 21.43 -5.15 -5.72
N ALA A 102 20.51 -5.46 -4.80
CA ALA A 102 19.08 -5.50 -5.08
C ALA A 102 18.55 -4.13 -5.52
N LEU A 103 18.97 -3.05 -4.85
CA LEU A 103 18.63 -1.68 -5.23
C LEU A 103 19.20 -1.32 -6.61
N GLY A 104 20.46 -1.72 -6.89
CA GLY A 104 21.07 -1.53 -8.19
C GLY A 104 20.23 -2.17 -9.31
N LEU A 105 19.89 -3.47 -9.17
CA LEU A 105 19.08 -4.20 -10.13
C LEU A 105 17.69 -3.56 -10.33
N ALA A 106 17.02 -3.19 -9.23
CA ALA A 106 15.71 -2.56 -9.28
C ALA A 106 15.74 -1.23 -10.04
N THR A 107 16.76 -0.40 -9.81
CA THR A 107 16.89 0.89 -10.52
C THR A 107 17.17 0.72 -12.00
N THR A 108 17.97 -0.28 -12.41
CA THR A 108 18.19 -0.58 -13.83
C THR A 108 16.92 -1.05 -14.51
N VAL A 109 16.17 -1.96 -13.90
CA VAL A 109 14.90 -2.46 -14.46
C VAL A 109 13.88 -1.33 -14.58
N ALA A 110 13.74 -0.50 -13.54
CA ALA A 110 12.84 0.65 -13.57
C ALA A 110 13.22 1.63 -14.69
N SER A 111 14.52 1.92 -14.85
CA SER A 111 15.00 2.81 -15.91
C SER A 111 14.73 2.26 -17.31
N MET A 112 14.95 0.95 -17.53
CA MET A 112 14.63 0.30 -18.81
C MET A 112 13.13 0.37 -19.12
N LEU A 113 12.29 0.12 -18.11
CA LEU A 113 10.84 0.18 -18.28
C LEU A 113 10.38 1.61 -18.63
N THR A 114 10.95 2.62 -17.97
CA THR A 114 10.64 4.03 -18.27
C THR A 114 11.04 4.40 -19.70
N ILE A 115 12.24 4.00 -20.15
CA ILE A 115 12.70 4.23 -21.52
C ILE A 115 11.79 3.52 -22.53
N ALA A 116 11.40 2.27 -22.26
CA ALA A 116 10.51 1.51 -23.12
C ALA A 116 9.12 2.16 -23.24
N ILE A 117 8.57 2.67 -22.13
CA ILE A 117 7.29 3.38 -22.12
C ILE A 117 7.39 4.69 -22.93
N LEU A 118 8.46 5.47 -22.74
CA LEU A 118 8.69 6.71 -23.49
C LEU A 118 8.85 6.44 -24.99
N TRP A 119 9.58 5.38 -25.36
CA TRP A 119 9.73 4.96 -26.75
C TRP A 119 8.39 4.57 -27.36
N LEU A 120 7.60 3.74 -26.66
CA LEU A 120 6.28 3.33 -27.13
C LEU A 120 5.32 4.51 -27.30
N ALA A 121 5.36 5.47 -26.36
CA ALA A 121 4.58 6.69 -26.44
C ALA A 121 4.99 7.60 -27.61
N SER A 122 6.27 7.59 -28.03
CA SER A 122 6.72 8.36 -29.19
C SER A 122 6.37 7.72 -30.54
N GLN A 123 6.07 6.41 -30.55
CA GLN A 123 5.72 5.66 -31.76
C GLN A 123 4.22 5.75 -32.11
N THR A 124 3.42 6.55 -31.37
CA THR A 124 1.97 6.64 -31.55
C THR A 124 1.56 7.14 -32.93
N ASP A 125 2.35 8.02 -33.56
CA ASP A 125 2.07 8.49 -34.92
C ASP A 125 2.12 7.34 -35.94
N LEU A 126 2.98 6.34 -35.75
CA LEU A 126 3.05 5.15 -36.62
C LEU A 126 1.91 4.16 -36.34
N LEU A 127 1.43 4.07 -35.10
CA LEU A 127 0.27 3.23 -34.75
C LEU A 127 -1.03 3.82 -35.29
N VAL A 128 -1.19 5.15 -35.26
CA VAL A 128 -2.33 5.86 -35.86
C VAL A 128 -2.27 5.79 -37.39
N PHE A 129 -1.10 5.91 -38.01
CA PHE A 129 -0.94 5.73 -39.46
C PHE A 129 -1.18 4.28 -39.91
N GLY A 130 -0.67 3.30 -39.16
CA GLY A 130 -0.85 1.87 -39.46
C GLY A 130 -2.30 1.41 -39.33
N THR A 131 -3.03 1.92 -38.34
CA THR A 131 -4.47 1.66 -38.18
C THR A 131 -5.32 2.34 -39.25
N GLY A 132 -4.94 3.55 -39.69
CA GLY A 132 -5.58 4.23 -40.82
C GLY A 132 -5.43 3.49 -42.15
N ILE A 133 -4.24 2.96 -42.44
CA ILE A 133 -3.97 2.19 -43.67
C ILE A 133 -4.59 0.78 -43.59
N ALA A 134 -4.56 0.11 -42.43
CA ALA A 134 -5.22 -1.18 -42.26
C ALA A 134 -6.75 -1.07 -42.42
N GLY A 135 -7.35 0.01 -41.92
CA GLY A 135 -8.79 0.26 -42.04
C GLY A 135 -9.25 0.53 -43.48
N SER A 136 -8.47 1.29 -44.26
CA SER A 136 -8.79 1.55 -45.67
C SER A 136 -8.59 0.31 -46.55
N ARG A 137 -7.55 -0.50 -46.28
CA ARG A 137 -7.28 -1.74 -47.02
C ARG A 137 -8.25 -2.88 -46.67
N LEU A 138 -8.70 -2.99 -45.42
CA LEU A 138 -9.80 -3.91 -45.04
C LEU A 138 -11.09 -3.58 -45.79
N ARG A 139 -11.37 -2.28 -45.98
CA ARG A 139 -12.55 -1.83 -46.72
C ARG A 139 -12.47 -2.12 -48.22
N GLU A 140 -11.29 -2.02 -48.83
CA GLU A 140 -11.03 -2.45 -50.21
C GLU A 140 -11.08 -3.99 -50.35
N LEU A 141 -10.53 -4.75 -49.40
CA LEU A 141 -10.54 -6.23 -49.39
C LEU A 141 -11.92 -6.86 -49.22
N VAL A 142 -12.84 -6.15 -48.56
CA VAL A 142 -14.25 -6.58 -48.44
C VAL A 142 -15.03 -6.31 -49.72
N VAL A 143 -14.56 -5.39 -50.57
CA VAL A 143 -15.25 -4.98 -51.80
C VAL A 143 -14.68 -5.69 -53.05
N ASP A 144 -13.40 -6.04 -53.08
CA ASP A 144 -12.77 -6.70 -54.25
C ASP A 144 -12.23 -8.12 -53.96
N GLY A 145 -12.62 -9.06 -54.82
CA GLY A 145 -12.52 -10.50 -54.60
C GLY A 145 -11.11 -11.08 -54.52
N SER A 146 -10.75 -11.54 -53.32
CA SER A 146 -9.99 -12.75 -52.88
C SER A 146 -8.83 -13.40 -53.66
N ARG A 147 -8.40 -12.97 -54.87
CA ARG A 147 -7.29 -13.67 -55.58
C ARG A 147 -5.98 -12.88 -55.71
N ASP A 148 -6.01 -11.55 -55.85
CA ASP A 148 -4.79 -10.74 -55.98
C ASP A 148 -4.20 -10.28 -54.64
N ALA A 149 -4.97 -10.35 -53.55
CA ALA A 149 -4.58 -9.92 -52.22
C ALA A 149 -3.43 -10.75 -51.60
N LEU A 150 -3.33 -12.02 -51.96
CA LEU A 150 -2.32 -12.93 -51.40
C LEU A 150 -0.90 -12.62 -51.89
N LEU A 151 -0.75 -11.99 -53.06
CA LEU A 151 0.58 -11.59 -53.58
C LEU A 151 0.99 -10.20 -53.09
N ALA A 152 0.03 -9.33 -52.74
CA ALA A 152 0.29 -8.00 -52.19
C ALA A 152 0.66 -8.04 -50.69
N LEU A 153 0.12 -8.99 -49.93
CA LEU A 153 0.38 -9.14 -48.49
C LEU A 153 1.81 -9.61 -48.16
N PHE A 154 2.46 -10.33 -49.07
CA PHE A 154 3.80 -10.88 -48.86
C PHE A 154 4.89 -10.22 -49.72
N GLY A 155 4.56 -9.14 -50.43
CA GLY A 155 5.48 -8.40 -51.29
C GLY A 155 6.60 -7.69 -50.51
N SER A 156 7.78 -7.64 -51.13
CA SER A 156 9.11 -7.18 -50.67
C SER A 156 9.22 -5.83 -49.93
N GLN A 157 8.11 -5.12 -49.66
CA GLN A 157 8.09 -3.79 -49.04
C GLN A 157 8.01 -3.82 -47.50
N THR A 158 7.55 -4.92 -46.89
CA THR A 158 7.53 -5.08 -45.42
C THR A 158 8.94 -5.23 -44.83
N LEU A 159 9.87 -5.85 -45.57
CA LEU A 159 11.29 -5.92 -45.18
C LEU A 159 12.01 -4.57 -45.28
N ALA A 160 11.64 -3.71 -46.22
CA ALA A 160 12.24 -2.38 -46.37
C ALA A 160 11.84 -1.43 -45.23
N LEU A 161 10.57 -1.45 -44.81
CA LEU A 161 10.06 -0.59 -43.73
C LEU A 161 10.58 -1.01 -42.34
N ILE A 162 10.81 -2.31 -42.11
CA ILE A 162 11.48 -2.80 -40.88
C ILE A 162 12.96 -2.40 -40.86
N SER A 163 13.63 -2.39 -42.01
CA SER A 163 15.06 -1.99 -42.10
C SER A 163 15.30 -0.49 -41.88
N GLN A 164 14.33 0.35 -42.23
CA GLN A 164 14.47 1.82 -42.16
C GLN A 164 14.04 2.41 -40.80
N ALA A 165 13.12 1.75 -40.08
CA ALA A 165 12.66 2.20 -38.75
C ALA A 165 13.36 1.49 -37.57
N GLY A 166 14.05 0.36 -37.81
CA GLY A 166 14.52 -0.52 -36.75
C GLY A 166 15.88 -0.20 -36.13
N THR A 167 16.79 0.48 -36.82
CA THR A 167 18.21 0.58 -36.39
C THR A 167 18.47 1.66 -35.34
N ILE A 168 17.80 2.81 -35.43
CA ILE A 168 17.99 3.93 -34.49
C ILE A 168 17.37 3.61 -33.11
N GLY A 169 16.20 2.95 -33.10
CA GLY A 169 15.55 2.50 -31.86
C GLY A 169 16.35 1.40 -31.14
N LEU A 170 16.91 0.45 -31.89
CA LEU A 170 17.79 -0.58 -31.34
C LEU A 170 19.09 0.04 -30.78
N LEU A 171 19.70 0.99 -31.47
CA LEU A 171 20.93 1.63 -31.02
C LEU A 171 20.73 2.46 -29.74
N LEU A 172 19.57 3.09 -29.55
CA LEU A 172 19.25 3.79 -28.30
C LEU A 172 18.99 2.82 -27.14
N LEU A 173 18.31 1.70 -27.38
CA LEU A 173 18.10 0.65 -26.37
C LEU A 173 19.42 -0.03 -25.96
N PHE A 174 20.25 -0.42 -26.93
CA PHE A 174 21.57 -1.03 -26.66
C PHE A 174 22.55 -0.01 -26.06
N GLY A 175 22.55 1.23 -26.53
CA GLY A 175 23.38 2.31 -25.99
C GLY A 175 23.03 2.64 -24.54
N GLY A 176 21.74 2.76 -24.22
CA GLY A 176 21.26 2.98 -22.86
C GLY A 176 21.59 1.81 -21.91
N PHE A 177 21.48 0.57 -22.41
CA PHE A 177 21.87 -0.62 -21.66
C PHE A 177 23.37 -0.62 -21.33
N LEU A 178 24.23 -0.31 -22.29
CA LEU A 178 25.69 -0.29 -22.08
C LEU A 178 26.13 0.81 -21.12
N VAL A 179 25.51 2.00 -21.17
CA VAL A 179 25.84 3.10 -20.26
C VAL A 179 25.41 2.79 -18.82
N THR A 180 24.22 2.22 -18.62
CA THR A 180 23.71 1.87 -17.29
C THR A 180 24.44 0.66 -16.68
N ALA A 181 24.76 -0.36 -17.48
CA ALA A 181 25.59 -1.49 -17.05
C ALA A 181 27.04 -1.08 -16.75
N GLY A 182 27.61 -0.15 -17.54
CA GLY A 182 28.93 0.43 -17.29
C GLY A 182 28.98 1.24 -16.00
N ALA A 183 28.00 2.11 -15.75
CA ALA A 183 27.94 2.94 -14.56
C ALA A 183 27.80 2.12 -13.26
N THR A 184 26.99 1.05 -13.28
CA THR A 184 26.79 0.17 -12.11
C THR A 184 28.04 -0.64 -11.80
N THR A 185 28.68 -1.25 -12.80
CA THR A 185 29.92 -2.03 -12.60
C THR A 185 31.10 -1.16 -12.16
N PHE A 186 31.25 0.04 -12.73
CA PHE A 186 32.33 0.97 -12.36
C PHE A 186 32.12 1.59 -10.97
N GLY A 187 30.87 1.91 -10.61
CA GLY A 187 30.50 2.38 -9.28
C GLY A 187 30.78 1.33 -8.19
N LEU A 188 30.39 0.08 -8.43
CA LEU A 188 30.67 -1.04 -7.52
C LEU A 188 32.18 -1.29 -7.36
N ARG A 189 32.96 -1.21 -8.45
CA ARG A 189 34.42 -1.38 -8.40
C ARG A 189 35.10 -0.25 -7.61
N ARG A 190 34.66 1.00 -7.74
CA ARG A 190 35.21 2.11 -6.95
C ARG A 190 34.90 1.98 -5.45
N ILE A 191 33.71 1.52 -5.10
CA ILE A 191 33.32 1.30 -3.69
C ILE A 191 34.09 0.12 -3.09
N ALA A 192 34.29 -0.96 -3.86
CA ALA A 192 35.08 -2.11 -3.45
C ALA A 192 36.58 -1.77 -3.25
N LEU A 193 37.15 -0.91 -4.09
CA LEU A 193 38.53 -0.46 -3.95
C LEU A 193 38.71 0.60 -2.84
N ALA A 194 37.69 1.40 -2.56
CA ALA A 194 37.72 2.36 -1.46
C ALA A 194 37.59 1.67 -0.09
N SER A 195 36.87 0.55 0.00
CA SER A 195 36.70 -0.21 1.24
C SER A 195 37.92 -1.07 1.59
N SER A 196 38.67 -1.56 0.59
CA SER A 196 39.90 -2.33 0.82
C SER A 196 41.06 -1.46 1.32
N ARG A 197 41.12 -0.17 0.93
CA ARG A 197 42.14 0.78 1.41
C ARG A 197 41.94 1.30 2.83
N ARG A 198 40.77 1.09 3.45
CA ARG A 198 40.51 1.45 4.86
C ARG A 198 40.85 0.35 5.87
N ARG A 199 41.34 -0.81 5.40
CA ARG A 199 41.71 -1.97 6.24
C ARG A 199 43.19 -2.33 6.19
N ALA A 200 44.02 -1.50 5.55
CA ALA A 200 45.48 -1.53 5.66
C ALA A 200 45.93 -0.26 6.39
#